data_AF-A0A328PBW8-F1
#
_entry.id   AF-A0A328PBW8-F1
#
_cell.length_a   1.000
_cell.length_b   1.000
_cell.length_c   1.000
_cell.angle_alpha   90.00
_cell.angle_beta   90.00
_cell.angle_gamma   90.00
#
_symmetry.space_group_name_H-M   'P 1'
#
loop_
_entity.id
_entity.type
_entity.pdbx_description
1 polymer ?
#
loop_
_entity_poly.entity_id
_entity_poly.type
_entity_poly.pdbx_seq_one_letter_code
_entity_poly.pdbx_strand_id
1 'polypeptide(L)'
;MSTKYCSNCGAEIDEKAEICPKCGVRQSGYTAKNPGLAAVLSALWVGLGQIYNGEIAKGILLMIVYAISVLLIFLIIGFVTTPILWIYGIYDAYNTAKKINSGEKVV
;
A
#
# COMPACT_ATOMS: atom_id res chain seq x y z
N MET A 1 9.92 12.30 12.25
CA MET A 1 9.89 10.95 12.82
C MET A 1 8.45 10.69 13.20
N SER A 2 7.79 9.70 12.57
CA SER A 2 6.38 9.41 12.86
C SER A 2 6.28 8.63 14.17
N THR A 3 5.41 9.05 15.08
CA THR A 3 5.26 8.47 16.42
C THR A 3 3.87 7.86 16.57
N LYS A 4 3.77 6.80 17.37
CA LYS A 4 2.52 6.16 17.78
C LYS A 4 2.48 6.06 19.30
N TYR A 5 1.30 5.86 19.86
CA TYR A 5 1.15 5.61 21.30
C TYR A 5 1.19 4.11 21.60
N CYS A 6 1.90 3.74 22.65
CA CYS A 6 1.91 2.37 23.13
C CYS A 6 0.51 1.93 23.58
N SER A 7 0.02 0.81 23.05
CA SER A 7 -1.33 0.29 23.34
C SER A 7 -1.58 -0.10 24.80
N ASN A 8 -0.51 -0.24 25.61
CA ASN A 8 -0.60 -0.61 27.03
C ASN A 8 -0.34 0.58 27.97
N CYS A 9 0.82 1.25 27.84
CA CYS A 9 1.24 2.29 28.80
C CYS A 9 1.00 3.73 28.32
N GLY A 10 0.54 3.93 27.08
CA GLY A 10 0.29 5.27 26.53
C GLY A 10 1.55 6.11 26.29
N ALA A 11 2.75 5.55 26.44
CA ALA A 11 3.99 6.26 26.10
C ALA A 11 4.04 6.53 24.59
N GLU A 12 4.46 7.75 24.22
CA GLU A 12 4.82 8.07 22.85
C GLU A 12 6.09 7.28 22.47
N ILE A 13 5.99 6.52 21.38
CA ILE A 13 7.03 5.64 20.87
C ILE A 13 7.19 5.84 19.37
N ASP A 14 8.33 5.44 18.84
CA ASP A 14 8.54 5.42 17.40
C ASP A 14 7.51 4.48 16.73
N GLU A 15 6.99 4.88 15.56
CA GLU A 15 6.04 4.05 14.82
C GLU A 15 6.60 2.68 14.44
N LYS A 16 7.93 2.60 14.22
CA LYS A 16 8.69 1.38 13.91
C LYS A 16 9.07 0.56 15.15
N ALA A 17 8.73 1.03 16.36
CA ALA A 17 9.00 0.27 17.57
C ALA A 17 8.11 -0.99 17.60
N GLU A 18 8.75 -2.16 17.47
CA GLU A 18 8.12 -3.48 17.67
C GLU A 18 7.92 -3.81 19.16
N ILE A 19 8.72 -3.20 20.04
CA ILE A 19 8.63 -3.36 21.49
C ILE A 19 8.68 -1.97 22.13
N CYS A 20 7.76 -1.69 23.04
CA CYS A 20 7.78 -0.43 23.78
C CYS A 20 8.99 -0.39 24.74
N PRO A 21 9.90 0.60 24.64
CA PRO A 21 11.07 0.69 25.52
C PRO A 21 10.71 1.05 26.98
N LYS A 22 9.48 1.53 27.24
CA LYS A 22 9.03 1.87 28.60
C LYS A 22 8.40 0.71 29.37
N CYS A 23 7.61 -0.13 28.72
CA CYS A 23 6.86 -1.20 29.40
C CYS A 23 7.08 -2.61 28.82
N GLY A 24 7.84 -2.75 27.74
CA GLY A 24 8.25 -4.07 27.20
C GLY A 24 7.17 -4.84 26.44
N VAL A 25 5.94 -4.33 26.30
CA VAL A 25 4.93 -5.00 25.47
C VAL A 25 5.24 -4.86 23.99
N ARG A 26 5.01 -5.94 23.24
CA ARG A 26 5.07 -5.92 21.78
C ARG A 26 4.01 -4.99 21.23
N GLN A 27 4.43 -4.14 20.32
CA GLN A 27 3.58 -3.25 19.58
C GLN A 27 3.41 -3.84 18.19
N SER A 28 2.16 -4.09 17.80
CA SER A 28 1.87 -4.37 16.40
C SER A 28 2.30 -3.14 15.62
N GLY A 29 3.32 -3.26 14.77
CA GLY A 29 3.63 -2.16 13.89
C GLY A 29 4.96 -2.30 13.21
N TYR A 30 4.86 -2.12 11.89
CA TYR A 30 5.93 -1.96 10.94
C TYR A 30 6.57 -3.25 10.43
N THR A 31 5.94 -3.84 9.41
CA THR A 31 6.60 -4.82 8.55
C THR A 31 7.21 -4.10 7.36
N ALA A 32 8.54 -4.07 7.28
CA ALA A 32 9.23 -3.59 6.10
C ALA A 32 8.75 -4.36 4.86
N LYS A 33 8.35 -3.63 3.82
CA LYS A 33 7.84 -4.18 2.55
C LYS A 33 8.93 -4.11 1.50
N ASN A 34 8.91 -4.97 0.49
CA ASN A 34 9.84 -4.82 -0.64
C ASN A 34 9.13 -4.02 -1.76
N PRO A 35 9.59 -2.80 -2.12
CA PRO A 35 8.94 -1.99 -3.16
C PRO A 35 8.96 -2.64 -4.54
N GLY A 36 10.03 -3.37 -4.87
CA GLY A 36 10.11 -4.11 -6.13
C GLY A 36 9.08 -5.24 -6.19
N LEU A 37 8.90 -5.96 -5.09
CA LEU A 37 7.87 -7.00 -5.01
C LEU A 37 6.46 -6.42 -5.11
N ALA A 38 6.19 -5.29 -4.45
CA ALA A 38 4.90 -4.60 -4.54
C ALA A 38 4.61 -4.15 -5.99
N ALA A 39 5.60 -3.63 -6.71
CA ALA A 39 5.49 -3.24 -8.11
C ALA A 39 5.22 -4.44 -9.02
N VAL A 40 5.96 -5.54 -8.86
CA VAL A 40 5.77 -6.77 -9.65
C VAL A 40 4.39 -7.37 -9.39
N LEU A 41 3.92 -7.37 -8.14
CA LEU A 41 2.58 -7.85 -7.82
C LEU A 41 1.51 -7.02 -8.53
N SER A 42 1.61 -5.69 -8.51
CA SER A 42 0.69 -4.82 -9.28
C SER A 42 0.81 -4.98 -10.79
N ALA A 43 2.00 -5.31 -11.30
CA ALA A 43 2.23 -5.54 -12.73
C ALA A 43 1.60 -6.87 -13.19
N LEU A 44 1.72 -7.92 -12.38
CA LEU A 44 1.09 -9.23 -12.63
C LEU A 44 -0.43 -9.13 -12.61
N TRP A 45 -0.99 -8.41 -11.64
CA TRP A 45 -2.41 -8.16 -11.57
C TRP A 45 -2.71 -6.86 -10.83
N VAL A 46 -3.52 -6.05 -11.48
CA VAL A 46 -3.93 -4.73 -11.00
C VAL A 46 -4.56 -4.84 -9.59
N GLY A 47 -4.05 -4.09 -8.62
CA GLY A 47 -4.54 -4.08 -7.24
C GLY A 47 -3.84 -5.06 -6.28
N LEU A 48 -3.03 -6.02 -6.76
CA LEU A 48 -2.32 -6.94 -5.86
C LEU A 48 -1.21 -6.27 -5.05
N GLY A 49 -0.47 -5.33 -5.63
CA GLY A 49 0.58 -4.61 -4.90
C GLY A 49 0.02 -3.74 -3.77
N GLN A 50 -1.16 -3.15 -3.96
CA GLN A 50 -1.90 -2.42 -2.93
C GLN A 50 -2.33 -3.34 -1.78
N ILE A 51 -2.84 -4.54 -2.09
CA ILE A 51 -3.20 -5.55 -1.08
C ILE A 51 -1.95 -6.01 -0.30
N TYR A 52 -0.82 -6.21 -0.97
CA TYR A 52 0.45 -6.55 -0.33
C TYR A 52 0.95 -5.47 0.66
N ASN A 53 0.70 -4.21 0.31
CA ASN A 53 1.01 -3.05 1.16
C ASN A 53 0.04 -2.91 2.36
N GLY A 54 -1.02 -3.72 2.43
CA GLY A 54 -2.05 -3.65 3.47
C GLY A 54 -3.22 -2.72 3.13
N GLU A 55 -3.23 -2.10 1.96
CA GLU A 55 -4.26 -1.18 1.49
C GLU A 55 -5.37 -1.93 0.72
N ILE A 56 -6.06 -2.85 1.40
CA ILE A 56 -7.06 -3.74 0.78
C ILE A 56 -8.17 -2.96 0.06
N ALA A 57 -8.70 -1.90 0.70
CA ALA A 57 -9.76 -1.07 0.13
C ALA A 57 -9.31 -0.41 -1.19
N LYS A 58 -8.09 0.14 -1.24
CA LYS A 58 -7.52 0.72 -2.46
C LYS A 58 -7.31 -0.32 -3.54
N GLY A 59 -6.77 -1.50 -3.18
CA GLY A 59 -6.57 -2.60 -4.12
C GLY A 59 -7.88 -3.06 -4.78
N ILE A 60 -8.94 -3.25 -3.99
CA ILE A 60 -10.27 -3.62 -4.49
C ILE A 60 -10.85 -2.51 -5.38
N LEU A 61 -10.75 -1.25 -4.96
CA LEU A 61 -11.23 -0.12 -5.76
C LEU A 61 -10.54 -0.09 -7.13
N LEU A 62 -9.23 -0.25 -7.15
CA LEU A 62 -8.42 -0.22 -8.37
C LEU A 62 -8.78 -1.41 -9.30
N MET A 63 -9.06 -2.59 -8.75
CA MET A 63 -9.59 -3.73 -9.52
C MET A 63 -10.96 -3.45 -10.15
N ILE A 64 -11.89 -2.83 -9.41
CA ILE A 64 -13.22 -2.49 -9.92
C ILE A 64 -13.11 -1.46 -11.06
N VAL A 65 -12.33 -0.40 -10.86
CA VAL A 65 -12.11 0.64 -11.87
C VAL A 65 -11.45 0.04 -13.12
N TYR A 66 -10.47 -0.86 -12.94
CA TYR A 66 -9.83 -1.55 -14.05
C TYR A 66 -10.80 -2.46 -14.81
N ALA A 67 -11.66 -3.22 -14.11
CA ALA A 67 -12.68 -4.05 -14.75
C ALA A 67 -13.67 -3.22 -15.59
N ILE A 68 -14.10 -2.07 -15.08
CA ILE A 68 -14.95 -1.12 -15.82
C ILE A 68 -14.19 -0.59 -17.06
N SER A 69 -12.92 -0.21 -16.92
CA SER A 69 -12.08 0.26 -18.03
C SER A 69 -11.91 -0.79 -19.13
N VAL A 70 -11.77 -2.07 -18.76
CA VAL A 70 -11.69 -3.19 -19.70
C VAL A 70 -13.03 -3.43 -20.40
N LEU A 71 -14.16 -3.31 -19.71
CA LEU A 71 -15.49 -3.38 -20.35
C LEU A 71 -15.69 -2.25 -21.37
N LEU A 72 -15.12 -1.08 -21.10
CA LEU A 72 -15.13 0.09 -21.99
C LEU A 72 -14.12 0.00 -23.14
N ILE A 73 -13.35 -1.08 -23.27
CA ILE A 73 -12.28 -1.21 -24.29
C ILE A 73 -12.81 -1.20 -25.73
N PHE A 74 -14.08 -1.57 -25.93
CA PHE A 74 -14.78 -1.45 -27.21
C PHE A 74 -14.96 0.01 -27.64
N LEU A 75 -14.88 0.95 -26.70
CA LEU A 75 -14.75 2.37 -26.96
C LEU A 75 -13.25 2.70 -26.98
N ILE A 76 -12.82 3.56 -27.92
CA ILE A 76 -11.42 4.04 -28.03
C ILE A 76 -10.89 4.57 -26.69
N ILE A 77 -11.79 5.08 -25.83
CA ILE A 77 -11.50 5.54 -24.47
C ILE A 77 -10.87 4.44 -23.61
N GLY A 78 -11.44 3.23 -23.62
CA GLY A 78 -10.94 2.11 -22.81
C GLY A 78 -9.55 1.63 -23.24
N PHE A 79 -9.20 1.77 -24.52
CA PHE A 79 -7.86 1.44 -25.03
C PHE A 79 -6.78 2.34 -24.42
N VAL A 80 -7.10 3.60 -24.13
CA VAL A 80 -6.16 4.57 -23.54
C VAL A 80 -6.16 4.49 -22.01
N THR A 81 -7.33 4.36 -21.38
CA THR A 81 -7.43 4.38 -19.90
C THR A 81 -6.83 3.13 -19.25
N THR A 82 -6.95 1.97 -19.89
CA THR A 82 -6.47 0.69 -19.35
C THR A 82 -4.95 0.65 -19.12
N PRO A 83 -4.07 0.99 -20.09
CA PRO A 83 -2.62 1.06 -19.84
C PRO A 83 -2.23 2.16 -18.85
N ILE A 84 -2.95 3.29 -18.82
CA ILE A 84 -2.72 4.36 -17.85
C ILE A 84 -2.97 3.86 -16.42
N LEU A 85 -4.12 3.21 -16.18
CA LEU A 85 -4.47 2.65 -14.88
C LEU A 85 -3.51 1.55 -14.44
N TRP A 86 -3.05 0.71 -15.38
CA TRP A 86 -2.07 -0.33 -15.11
C TRP A 86 -0.72 0.25 -14.65
N ILE A 87 -0.16 1.22 -15.39
CA ILE A 87 1.09 1.91 -15.01
C ILE A 87 0.92 2.65 -13.67
N TYR A 88 -0.22 3.33 -13.48
CA TYR A 88 -0.55 4.00 -12.23
C TYR A 88 -0.52 3.00 -11.05
N GLY A 89 -1.16 1.83 -11.19
CA GLY A 89 -1.21 0.81 -10.14
C GLY A 89 0.16 0.25 -9.74
N ILE A 90 1.10 0.18 -10.69
CA ILE A 90 2.50 -0.22 -10.43
C ILE A 90 3.23 0.87 -9.66
N TYR A 91 3.15 2.12 -10.14
CA TYR A 91 3.80 3.27 -9.51
C TYR A 91 3.30 3.50 -8.09
N ASP A 92 1.98 3.43 -7.89
CA ASP A 92 1.34 3.57 -6.59
C ASP A 92 1.81 2.48 -5.61
N ALA A 93 1.78 1.21 -6.01
CA ALA A 93 2.24 0.13 -5.14
C ALA A 93 3.73 0.24 -4.77
N TYR A 94 4.59 0.66 -5.71
CA TYR A 94 6.00 0.90 -5.44
C TYR A 94 6.21 2.04 -4.43
N ASN A 95 5.57 3.19 -4.67
CA ASN A 95 5.73 4.35 -3.80
C ASN A 95 5.11 4.13 -2.42
N THR A 96 3.96 3.46 -2.33
CA THR A 96 3.35 3.10 -1.05
C THR A 96 4.27 2.18 -0.26
N ALA A 97 4.86 1.15 -0.87
CA ALA A 97 5.83 0.30 -0.18
C ALA A 97 7.06 1.08 0.29
N LYS A 98 7.53 2.06 -0.50
CA LYS A 98 8.63 2.96 -0.13
C LYS A 98 8.25 3.87 1.05
N LYS A 99 7.03 4.41 1.06
CA LYS A 99 6.48 5.22 2.16
C LYS A 99 6.34 4.41 3.45
N ILE A 100 5.83 3.18 3.34
CA ILE A 100 5.80 2.24 4.46
C ILE A 100 7.23 2.06 4.98
N ASN A 101 8.23 1.86 4.12
CA ASN A 101 9.63 1.69 4.54
C ASN A 101 10.33 2.97 5.05
N SER A 102 9.84 4.16 4.74
CA SER A 102 10.35 5.41 5.30
C SER A 102 9.69 5.73 6.65
N GLY A 103 8.56 5.10 7.00
CA GLY A 103 7.74 5.48 8.14
C GLY A 103 6.90 6.72 7.86
N GLU A 104 6.58 6.95 6.58
CA GLU A 104 5.59 7.93 6.17
C GLU A 104 4.18 7.35 6.30
N LYS A 105 3.23 8.18 6.70
CA LYS A 105 1.82 7.79 6.77
C LYS A 105 1.32 7.47 5.36
N VAL A 106 0.93 6.22 5.16
CA VAL A 106 0.15 5.77 4.00
C VAL A 106 -1.33 5.96 4.33
N VAL A 107 -1.98 6.84 3.57
CA VAL A 107 -3.40 7.22 3.69
C VAL A 107 -4.16 6.67 2.51
#